data_AF-A0A7W9LCJ9-F1
#
_entry.id   AF-A0A7W9LCJ9-F1
#
_cell.length_a   1.000
_cell.length_b   1.000
_cell.length_c   1.000
_cell.angle_alpha   90.00
_cell.angle_beta   90.00
_cell.angle_gamma   90.00
#
_symmetry.space_group_name_H-M   'P 1'
#
loop_
_entity.id
_entity.type
_entity.pdbx_description
1 polymer ?
#
loop_
_entity_poly.entity_id
_entity_poly.type
_entity_poly.pdbx_seq_one_letter_code
_entity_poly.pdbx_strand_id
1 'polypeptide(L)'
;MPGGCRTTTPGRGRRPQGVTPSPSVTIERAGGSLDQSGTAMNASVFATWWSTQLSSLTTASGARLKLLRLPGESQAKSPGAYFKSSMYWSISARSKHPAEAALFVDFLANSQEAADILLTDRGVPAKLTETDKAAAEYLDTAKVGQAPRVTPNGASDLEAIIKRHTEEVLFDRETPEQAARSFITELQAEIDGA
;
A
#
# COMPACT_ATOMS: atom_id res chain seq x y z
N MET A 1 44.65 -10.20 -10.81
CA MET A 1 44.61 -8.99 -9.97
C MET A 1 43.15 -8.63 -9.74
N PRO A 2 42.61 -8.75 -8.51
CA PRO A 2 41.19 -8.59 -8.27
C PRO A 2 40.78 -7.11 -8.35
N GLY A 3 39.72 -6.84 -9.10
CA GLY A 3 39.14 -5.52 -9.27
C GLY A 3 38.57 -4.99 -7.95
N GLY A 4 39.15 -3.89 -7.47
CA GLY A 4 38.80 -3.26 -6.21
C GLY A 4 37.33 -2.84 -6.15
N CYS A 5 36.69 -3.26 -5.06
CA CYS A 5 35.44 -2.71 -4.56
C CYS A 5 35.64 -1.20 -4.35
N ARG A 6 35.07 -0.38 -5.23
CA ARG A 6 35.06 1.07 -5.06
C ARG A 6 34.05 1.42 -3.97
N THR A 7 34.56 1.82 -2.82
CA THR A 7 33.79 2.47 -1.75
C THR A 7 33.26 3.81 -2.27
N THR A 8 31.94 3.92 -2.39
CA THR A 8 31.26 5.14 -2.84
C THR A 8 31.03 6.10 -1.68
N THR A 9 31.30 7.38 -1.94
CA THR A 9 31.06 8.53 -1.07
C THR A 9 29.59 8.65 -0.61
N PRO A 10 29.31 9.07 0.64
CA PRO A 10 27.95 9.05 1.25
C PRO A 10 26.93 10.08 0.73
N GLY A 11 27.14 10.71 -0.43
CA GLY A 11 26.42 11.93 -0.82
C GLY A 11 25.46 11.84 -2.00
N ARG A 12 25.44 10.73 -2.75
CA ARG A 12 24.48 10.49 -3.84
C ARG A 12 24.15 9.01 -3.82
N GLY A 13 22.99 8.65 -3.26
CA GLY A 13 22.47 7.28 -3.24
C GLY A 13 22.22 6.78 -4.65
N ARG A 14 23.28 6.34 -5.35
CA ARG A 14 23.19 5.79 -6.69
C ARG A 14 22.48 4.44 -6.56
N ARG A 15 21.33 4.31 -7.22
CA ARG A 15 20.57 3.05 -7.28
C ARG A 15 21.51 1.88 -7.60
N PRO A 16 21.46 0.76 -6.85
CA PRO A 16 22.18 -0.45 -7.25
C PRO A 16 21.74 -0.85 -8.65
N GLN A 17 22.68 -0.87 -9.59
CA GLN A 17 22.37 -1.15 -10.99
C GLN A 17 21.78 -2.56 -11.12
N GLY A 18 20.66 -2.68 -11.85
CA GLY A 18 20.03 -3.96 -12.17
C GLY A 18 19.13 -4.56 -11.10
N VAL A 19 18.92 -3.90 -9.95
CA VAL A 19 18.03 -4.40 -8.88
C VAL A 19 16.58 -3.93 -9.05
N THR A 20 16.37 -2.75 -9.63
CA THR A 20 15.04 -2.18 -9.91
C THR A 20 14.88 -1.86 -11.41
N PRO A 21 13.65 -1.81 -11.94
CA PRO A 21 13.40 -1.32 -13.29
C PRO A 21 13.93 0.11 -13.52
N SER A 22 14.05 0.50 -14.79
CA SER A 22 14.38 1.88 -15.14
C SER A 22 13.23 2.83 -14.74
N PRO A 23 13.51 4.14 -14.54
CA PRO A 23 12.49 5.13 -14.20
C PRO A 23 11.25 5.07 -15.10
N SER A 24 11.46 5.03 -16.42
CA SER A 24 10.38 5.00 -17.40
C SER A 24 9.49 3.77 -17.24
N VAL A 25 10.09 2.59 -17.02
CA VAL A 25 9.32 1.35 -16.80
C VAL A 25 8.57 1.39 -15.47
N THR A 26 9.19 1.95 -14.42
CA THR A 26 8.53 2.14 -13.12
C THR A 26 7.31 3.04 -13.24
N ILE A 27 7.43 4.16 -13.95
CA ILE A 27 6.35 5.15 -14.10
C ILE A 27 5.21 4.60 -14.98
N GLU A 28 5.55 3.94 -16.09
CA GLU A 28 4.57 3.30 -16.96
C GLU A 28 3.73 2.28 -16.19
N ARG A 29 4.39 1.43 -15.38
CA ARG A 29 3.71 0.40 -14.58
C ARG A 29 2.94 0.95 -13.38
N ALA A 30 3.33 2.11 -12.84
CA ALA A 30 2.66 2.71 -11.69
C ALA A 30 1.20 3.10 -11.98
N GLY A 31 0.87 3.40 -13.24
CA GLY A 31 -0.50 3.68 -13.66
C GLY A 31 -1.30 2.45 -14.12
N GLY A 32 -0.66 1.27 -14.15
CA GLY A 32 -1.27 0.04 -14.66
C GLY A 32 -2.18 -0.67 -13.65
N SER A 33 -3.00 -1.58 -14.15
CA SER A 33 -3.78 -2.50 -13.31
C SER A 33 -2.91 -3.59 -12.66
N LEU A 34 -3.47 -4.33 -11.71
CA LEU A 34 -2.75 -5.37 -10.97
C LEU A 34 -2.10 -6.41 -11.89
N ASP A 35 -2.81 -6.84 -12.94
CA ASP A 35 -2.35 -7.79 -13.97
C ASP A 35 -1.21 -7.23 -14.85
N GLN A 36 -1.06 -5.91 -14.91
CA GLN A 36 0.03 -5.23 -15.61
C GLN A 36 1.27 -5.01 -14.74
N SER A 37 1.20 -5.38 -13.47
CA SER A 37 2.29 -5.17 -12.54
C SER A 37 3.50 -6.07 -12.82
N GLY A 38 4.68 -5.65 -12.37
CA GLY A 38 5.89 -6.46 -12.49
C GLY A 38 5.78 -7.84 -11.83
N THR A 39 5.05 -7.96 -10.72
CA THR A 39 4.82 -9.25 -10.05
C THR A 39 3.89 -10.15 -10.86
N ALA A 40 2.78 -9.60 -11.37
CA ALA A 40 1.85 -10.36 -12.21
C ALA A 40 2.49 -10.80 -13.54
N MET A 41 3.34 -9.97 -14.14
CA MET A 41 4.05 -10.31 -15.38
C MET A 41 5.34 -11.12 -15.17
N ASN A 42 5.61 -11.60 -13.96
CA ASN A 42 6.85 -12.32 -13.60
C ASN A 42 8.16 -11.52 -13.88
N ALA A 43 8.06 -10.19 -13.96
CA ALA A 43 9.17 -9.26 -14.17
C ALA A 43 9.77 -8.71 -12.86
N SER A 44 9.21 -9.07 -11.70
CA SER A 44 9.72 -8.68 -10.37
C SER A 44 9.46 -9.78 -9.35
N VAL A 45 10.52 -10.25 -8.68
CA VAL A 45 10.46 -11.34 -7.70
C VAL A 45 9.98 -10.85 -6.32
N PHE A 46 10.22 -9.57 -6.01
CA PHE A 46 9.77 -8.91 -4.80
C PHE A 46 8.95 -7.67 -5.15
N ALA A 47 7.85 -7.45 -4.44
CA ALA A 47 7.05 -6.24 -4.50
C ALA A 47 6.22 -6.11 -3.22
N THR A 48 5.77 -4.89 -2.93
CA THR A 48 4.86 -4.61 -1.82
C THR A 48 3.42 -4.61 -2.32
N TRP A 49 2.57 -5.43 -1.70
CA TRP A 49 1.16 -5.58 -2.03
C TRP A 49 0.33 -5.71 -0.75
N TRP A 50 -0.97 -5.49 -0.84
CA TRP A 50 -1.88 -5.84 0.24
C TRP A 50 -2.02 -7.36 0.33
N SER A 51 -2.09 -7.92 1.54
CA SER A 51 -2.22 -9.37 1.76
C SER A 51 -3.44 -9.97 1.06
N THR A 52 -4.50 -9.18 0.92
CA THR A 52 -5.74 -9.51 0.21
C THR A 52 -5.56 -9.72 -1.30
N GLN A 53 -4.46 -9.25 -1.89
CA GLN A 53 -4.19 -9.35 -3.33
C GLN A 53 -3.43 -10.63 -3.71
N LEU A 54 -3.07 -11.48 -2.73
CA LEU A 54 -2.29 -12.71 -2.98
C LEU A 54 -2.97 -13.63 -4.00
N SER A 55 -4.28 -13.82 -3.91
CA SER A 55 -5.05 -14.67 -4.82
C SER A 55 -4.98 -14.13 -6.26
N SER A 56 -5.36 -12.87 -6.47
CA SER A 56 -5.36 -12.23 -7.79
C SER A 56 -3.97 -12.22 -8.43
N LEU A 57 -2.91 -11.96 -7.66
CA LEU A 57 -1.53 -11.98 -8.15
C LEU A 57 -1.06 -13.40 -8.49
N THR A 58 -1.44 -14.40 -7.68
CA THR A 58 -1.12 -15.82 -7.94
C THR A 58 -1.79 -16.28 -9.24
N THR A 59 -3.06 -15.91 -9.44
CA THR A 59 -3.79 -16.20 -10.69
C THR A 59 -3.17 -15.50 -11.88
N ALA A 60 -2.88 -14.20 -11.78
CA ALA A 60 -2.33 -13.42 -12.90
C ALA A 60 -0.92 -13.87 -13.30
N SER A 61 -0.07 -14.18 -12.32
CA SER A 61 1.31 -14.63 -12.58
C SER A 61 1.43 -16.09 -12.98
N GLY A 62 0.46 -16.93 -12.59
CA GLY A 62 0.59 -18.38 -12.66
C GLY A 62 1.65 -18.95 -11.72
N ALA A 63 2.26 -18.12 -10.87
CA ALA A 63 3.35 -18.50 -9.98
C ALA A 63 2.86 -18.69 -8.54
N ARG A 64 3.53 -19.56 -7.78
CA ARG A 64 3.28 -19.71 -6.35
C ARG A 64 3.92 -18.55 -5.58
N LEU A 65 3.12 -17.53 -5.24
CA LEU A 65 3.56 -16.38 -4.46
C LEU A 65 3.48 -16.68 -2.95
N LYS A 66 4.29 -15.97 -2.16
CA LYS A 66 4.30 -16.04 -0.70
C LYS A 66 4.33 -14.64 -0.11
N LEU A 67 3.58 -14.44 0.98
CA LEU A 67 3.67 -13.22 1.78
C LEU A 67 4.91 -13.28 2.66
N LEU A 68 5.67 -12.19 2.70
CA LEU A 68 6.89 -12.04 3.47
C LEU A 68 6.81 -10.75 4.29
N ARG A 69 7.48 -10.75 5.45
CA ARG A 69 7.68 -9.54 6.24
C ARG A 69 8.64 -8.59 5.52
N LEU A 70 8.44 -7.29 5.71
CA LEU A 70 9.36 -6.29 5.17
C LEU A 70 10.74 -6.41 5.84
N PRO A 71 11.84 -6.28 5.09
CA PRO A 71 13.17 -6.22 5.68
C PRO A 71 13.26 -5.15 6.77
N GLY A 72 13.85 -5.49 7.92
CA GLY A 72 14.04 -4.57 9.05
C GLY A 72 12.92 -4.55 10.09
N GLU A 73 11.75 -5.17 9.85
CA GLU A 73 10.66 -5.20 10.83
C GLU A 73 11.03 -5.88 12.16
N SER A 74 11.94 -6.86 12.13
CA SER A 74 12.44 -7.52 13.35
C SER A 74 13.35 -6.64 14.21
N GLN A 75 13.91 -5.56 13.63
CA GLN A 75 14.85 -4.64 14.27
C GLN A 75 14.20 -3.28 14.58
N ALA A 76 13.04 -3.00 13.99
CA ALA A 76 12.33 -1.75 14.18
C ALA A 76 11.87 -1.60 15.65
N LYS A 77 12.02 -0.39 16.21
CA LYS A 77 11.56 -0.06 17.57
C LYS A 77 10.04 -0.14 17.71
N SER A 78 9.32 0.07 16.62
CA SER A 78 7.87 0.00 16.53
C SER A 78 7.47 -0.74 15.24
N PRO A 79 6.37 -1.50 15.23
CA PRO A 79 5.89 -2.11 14.00
C PRO A 79 5.52 -1.04 12.96
N GLY A 80 5.91 -1.25 11.70
CA GLY A 80 5.54 -0.39 10.57
C GLY A 80 4.24 -0.79 9.89
N ALA A 81 3.87 -2.07 9.95
CA ALA A 81 2.62 -2.59 9.44
C ALA A 81 1.43 -2.20 10.35
N TYR A 82 0.26 -2.06 9.76
CA TYR A 82 -1.01 -1.82 10.47
C TYR A 82 -2.15 -2.51 9.72
N PHE A 83 -3.24 -2.83 10.44
CA PHE A 83 -4.47 -3.28 9.78
C PHE A 83 -5.18 -2.07 9.15
N LYS A 84 -5.26 -2.06 7.82
CA LYS A 84 -6.00 -1.06 7.06
C LYS A 84 -7.40 -1.59 6.78
N SER A 85 -8.43 -0.86 7.22
CA SER A 85 -9.81 -1.17 6.81
C SER A 85 -9.93 -1.03 5.28
N SER A 86 -10.59 -2.00 4.64
CA SER A 86 -10.86 -1.97 3.20
C SER A 86 -11.76 -0.80 2.84
N MET A 87 -12.81 -0.58 3.64
CA MET A 87 -13.83 0.45 3.45
C MET A 87 -14.38 0.89 4.81
N TYR A 88 -15.17 1.97 4.80
CA TYR A 88 -15.92 2.45 5.95
C TYR A 88 -17.37 2.70 5.56
N TRP A 89 -18.30 2.42 6.48
CA TRP A 89 -19.65 2.96 6.41
C TRP A 89 -19.66 4.33 7.10
N SER A 90 -20.42 5.27 6.54
CA SER A 90 -20.52 6.62 7.09
C SER A 90 -21.94 7.14 6.95
N ILE A 91 -22.41 7.83 7.99
CA ILE A 91 -23.73 8.45 8.03
C ILE A 91 -23.54 9.96 7.92
N SER A 92 -24.26 10.60 7.00
CA SER A 92 -24.21 12.06 6.88
C SER A 92 -24.73 12.70 8.16
N ALA A 93 -23.98 13.67 8.69
CA ALA A 93 -24.41 14.50 9.82
C ALA A 93 -25.72 15.29 9.54
N ARG A 94 -26.13 15.39 8.27
CA ARG A 94 -27.37 16.06 7.83
C ARG A 94 -28.52 15.09 7.54
N SER A 95 -28.37 13.80 7.87
CA SER A 95 -29.43 12.81 7.62
C SER A 95 -30.72 13.21 8.32
N LYS A 96 -31.86 13.13 7.61
CA LYS A 96 -33.19 13.29 8.21
C LYS A 96 -33.63 12.06 9.01
N HIS A 97 -32.90 10.95 8.88
CA HIS A 97 -33.19 9.65 9.49
C HIS A 97 -31.90 9.07 10.12
N PRO A 98 -31.30 9.74 11.12
CA PRO A 98 -30.02 9.32 11.69
C PRO A 98 -30.14 7.99 12.46
N ALA A 99 -31.27 7.74 13.13
CA ALA A 99 -31.48 6.52 13.90
C ALA A 99 -31.66 5.29 12.99
N GLU A 100 -32.47 5.42 11.93
CA GLU A 100 -32.71 4.35 10.96
C GLU A 100 -31.44 4.07 10.14
N ALA A 101 -30.69 5.11 9.76
CA ALA A 101 -29.39 4.93 9.11
C ALA A 101 -28.39 4.21 10.02
N ALA A 102 -28.38 4.50 11.31
CA ALA A 102 -27.52 3.80 12.28
C ALA A 102 -27.92 2.32 12.41
N LEU A 103 -29.21 2.01 12.50
CA LEU A 103 -29.72 0.63 12.50
C LEU A 103 -29.32 -0.13 11.23
N PHE A 104 -29.37 0.53 10.08
CA PHE A 104 -28.96 -0.10 8.82
C PHE A 104 -27.45 -0.38 8.77
N VAL A 105 -26.61 0.56 9.21
CA VAL A 105 -25.16 0.33 9.29
C VAL A 105 -24.82 -0.77 10.28
N ASP A 106 -25.52 -0.82 11.42
CA ASP A 106 -25.37 -1.90 12.40
C ASP A 106 -25.74 -3.26 11.81
N PHE A 107 -26.86 -3.35 11.09
CA PHE A 107 -27.24 -4.57 10.37
C PHE A 107 -26.14 -5.00 9.38
N LEU A 108 -25.63 -4.08 8.56
CA LEU A 108 -24.57 -4.39 7.60
C LEU A 108 -23.27 -4.88 8.24
N ALA A 109 -22.94 -4.39 9.44
CA ALA A 109 -21.67 -4.68 10.10
C ALA A 109 -21.74 -5.90 11.03
N ASN A 110 -22.89 -6.14 11.67
CA ASN A 110 -23.01 -7.06 12.81
C ASN A 110 -24.04 -8.18 12.59
N SER A 111 -24.78 -8.19 11.48
CA SER A 111 -25.76 -9.26 11.20
C SER A 111 -25.17 -10.42 10.42
N GLN A 112 -25.50 -11.64 10.84
CA GLN A 112 -25.20 -12.86 10.07
C GLN A 112 -25.89 -12.84 8.69
N GLU A 113 -27.12 -12.31 8.62
CA GLU A 113 -27.86 -12.22 7.35
C GLU A 113 -27.12 -11.32 6.34
N ALA A 114 -26.60 -10.18 6.79
CA ALA A 114 -25.81 -9.30 5.95
C ALA A 114 -24.49 -9.97 5.53
N ALA A 115 -23.83 -10.69 6.44
CA ALA A 115 -22.61 -11.44 6.13
C ALA A 115 -22.86 -12.55 5.09
N ASP A 116 -23.98 -13.26 5.17
CA ASP A 116 -24.34 -14.33 4.23
C ASP A 116 -24.66 -13.78 2.83
N ILE A 117 -25.21 -12.56 2.75
CA ILE A 117 -25.52 -11.89 1.47
C ILE A 117 -24.28 -11.22 0.87
N LEU A 118 -23.55 -10.45 1.66
CA LEU A 118 -22.36 -9.70 1.22
C LEU A 118 -21.16 -10.60 0.98
N LEU A 119 -21.20 -11.81 1.56
CA LEU A 119 -20.15 -12.81 1.49
C LEU A 119 -18.79 -12.16 1.78
N THR A 120 -17.93 -12.14 0.78
CA THR A 120 -16.50 -11.85 0.91
C THR A 120 -16.11 -10.61 0.12
N ASP A 121 -17.10 -9.92 -0.47
CA ASP A 121 -16.89 -8.72 -1.28
C ASP A 121 -16.34 -7.55 -0.44
N ARG A 122 -16.35 -7.70 0.90
CA ARG A 122 -15.82 -6.75 1.88
C ARG A 122 -14.89 -7.37 2.93
N GLY A 123 -14.47 -8.63 2.79
CA GLY A 123 -13.66 -9.28 3.83
C GLY A 123 -13.36 -10.77 3.59
N VAL A 124 -12.74 -11.40 4.60
CA VAL A 124 -12.20 -12.77 4.56
C VAL A 124 -13.28 -13.80 4.15
N PRO A 125 -13.01 -14.69 3.19
CA PRO A 125 -14.04 -15.57 2.64
C PRO A 125 -14.70 -16.58 3.57
N ALA A 126 -16.01 -16.82 3.40
CA ALA A 126 -16.75 -17.92 4.05
C ALA A 126 -16.21 -19.32 3.65
N LYS A 127 -15.58 -19.43 2.48
CA LYS A 127 -14.75 -20.58 2.08
C LYS A 127 -13.37 -20.07 1.69
N LEU A 128 -12.39 -20.29 2.55
CA LEU A 128 -11.02 -19.87 2.32
C LEU A 128 -10.36 -20.72 1.22
N THR A 129 -9.88 -20.07 0.17
CA THR A 129 -8.89 -20.64 -0.73
C THR A 129 -7.57 -20.86 0.03
N GLU A 130 -6.64 -21.64 -0.53
CA GLU A 130 -5.31 -21.80 0.06
C GLU A 130 -4.56 -20.47 0.18
N THR A 131 -4.77 -19.55 -0.75
CA THR A 131 -4.23 -18.18 -0.67
C THR A 131 -4.88 -17.36 0.44
N ASP A 132 -6.18 -17.54 0.71
CA ASP A 132 -6.84 -16.85 1.83
C ASP A 132 -6.35 -17.37 3.18
N LYS A 133 -6.13 -18.68 3.31
CA LYS A 133 -5.51 -19.28 4.50
C LYS A 133 -4.11 -18.74 4.72
N ALA A 134 -3.28 -18.69 3.67
CA ALA A 134 -1.93 -18.14 3.76
C ALA A 134 -1.94 -16.65 4.13
N ALA A 135 -2.92 -15.87 3.65
CA ALA A 135 -3.10 -14.49 4.05
C ALA A 135 -3.52 -14.36 5.52
N ALA A 136 -4.45 -15.19 6.00
CA ALA A 136 -4.85 -15.23 7.40
C ALA A 136 -3.68 -15.60 8.32
N GLU A 137 -2.94 -16.67 8.00
CA GLU A 137 -1.74 -17.08 8.75
C GLU A 137 -0.68 -15.97 8.79
N TYR A 138 -0.48 -15.27 7.67
CA TYR A 138 0.44 -14.12 7.64
C TYR A 138 -0.01 -13.03 8.63
N LEU A 139 -1.29 -12.67 8.63
CA LEU A 139 -1.85 -11.64 9.50
C LEU A 139 -1.79 -12.04 10.99
N ASP A 140 -2.02 -13.32 11.32
CA ASP A 140 -1.93 -13.83 12.70
C ASP A 140 -0.51 -13.69 13.29
N THR A 141 0.51 -13.75 12.44
CA THR A 141 1.91 -13.56 12.88
C THR A 141 2.36 -12.10 12.81
N ALA A 142 1.60 -11.19 12.22
CA ALA A 142 2.03 -9.83 11.99
C ALA A 142 2.00 -9.04 13.32
N LYS A 143 3.15 -8.46 13.69
CA LYS A 143 3.17 -7.41 14.70
C LYS A 143 2.71 -6.13 14.02
N VAL A 144 1.60 -5.56 14.48
CA VAL A 144 1.02 -4.35 13.90
C VAL A 144 1.00 -3.19 14.88
N GLY A 145 1.20 -1.98 14.37
CA GLY A 145 1.02 -0.74 15.10
C GLY A 145 -0.42 -0.23 15.02
N GLN A 146 -0.65 0.94 15.61
CA GLN A 146 -1.94 1.63 15.49
C GLN A 146 -2.15 2.08 14.03
N ALA A 147 -3.36 1.86 13.51
CA ALA A 147 -3.72 2.40 12.21
C ALA A 147 -3.62 3.94 12.21
N PRO A 148 -3.12 4.55 11.13
CA PRO A 148 -3.03 6.01 11.02
C PRO A 148 -4.43 6.64 11.09
N ARG A 149 -4.49 7.91 11.53
CA ARG A 149 -5.73 8.69 11.46
C ARG A 149 -6.16 8.87 10.00
N VAL A 150 -7.46 9.10 9.81
CA VAL A 150 -8.02 9.48 8.51
C VAL A 150 -7.27 10.68 7.96
N THR A 151 -7.00 10.67 6.66
CA THR A 151 -6.37 11.76 5.93
C THR A 151 -7.08 13.08 6.28
N PRO A 152 -6.35 14.12 6.74
CA PRO A 152 -6.96 15.39 7.10
C PRO A 152 -7.51 16.11 5.87
N ASN A 153 -8.35 17.12 6.12
CA ASN A 153 -8.78 18.03 5.06
C ASN A 153 -7.56 18.68 4.38
N GLY A 154 -7.65 18.94 3.07
CA GLY A 154 -6.55 19.48 2.26
C GLY A 154 -5.50 18.46 1.83
N ALA A 155 -5.40 17.28 2.48
CA ALA A 155 -4.41 16.26 2.09
C ALA A 155 -4.93 15.29 1.00
N SER A 156 -5.98 15.64 0.27
CA SER A 156 -6.55 14.81 -0.82
C SER A 156 -5.55 14.61 -1.97
N ASP A 157 -4.70 15.60 -2.25
CA ASP A 157 -3.71 15.56 -3.34
C ASP A 157 -2.37 14.94 -2.92
N LEU A 158 -2.25 14.41 -1.70
CA LEU A 158 -1.05 13.80 -1.14
C LEU A 158 -0.37 12.83 -2.13
N GLU A 159 -1.15 11.92 -2.71
CA GLU A 159 -0.64 10.89 -3.63
C GLU A 159 -0.10 11.50 -4.93
N ALA A 160 -0.75 12.54 -5.46
CA ALA A 160 -0.28 13.24 -6.66
C ALA A 160 1.02 14.00 -6.39
N ILE A 161 1.10 14.69 -5.25
CA ILE A 161 2.27 15.48 -4.86
C ILE A 161 3.49 14.57 -4.64
N ILE A 162 3.35 13.50 -3.83
CA ILE A 162 4.46 12.58 -3.56
C ILE A 162 4.91 11.85 -4.83
N LYS A 163 3.98 11.49 -5.71
CA LYS A 163 4.28 10.86 -7.00
C LYS A 163 5.17 11.76 -7.85
N ARG A 164 4.83 13.03 -8.02
CA ARG A 164 5.62 13.97 -8.81
C ARG A 164 7.04 14.15 -8.26
N HIS A 165 7.19 14.36 -6.95
CA HIS A 165 8.51 14.48 -6.33
C HIS A 165 9.33 13.18 -6.43
N THR A 166 8.67 12.01 -6.37
CA THR A 166 9.33 10.72 -6.60
C THR A 166 9.84 10.59 -8.03
N GLU A 167 9.09 11.04 -9.03
CA GLU A 167 9.51 11.05 -10.43
C GLU A 167 10.75 11.93 -10.65
N GLU A 168 10.80 13.11 -10.04
CA GLU A 168 11.97 14.01 -10.10
C GLU A 168 13.23 13.35 -9.52
N VAL A 169 13.11 12.63 -8.41
CA VAL A 169 14.21 11.83 -7.84
C VAL A 169 14.56 10.66 -8.76
N LEU A 170 13.58 9.95 -9.31
CA LEU A 170 13.82 8.80 -10.19
C LEU A 170 14.54 9.19 -11.48
N PHE A 171 14.32 10.40 -11.99
CA PHE A 171 15.03 10.94 -13.15
C PHE A 171 16.30 11.72 -12.80
N ASP A 172 16.76 11.64 -11.55
CA ASP A 172 17.98 12.29 -11.07
C ASP A 172 17.94 13.84 -11.25
N ARG A 173 16.75 14.45 -11.27
CA ARG A 173 16.53 15.90 -11.40
C ARG A 173 16.59 16.61 -10.05
N GLU A 174 16.20 15.92 -8.97
CA GLU A 174 16.33 16.38 -7.59
C GLU A 174 17.02 15.33 -6.71
N THR A 175 17.69 15.77 -5.64
CA THR A 175 18.13 14.82 -4.59
C THR A 175 16.95 14.41 -3.71
N PRO A 176 17.00 13.21 -3.07
CA PRO A 176 15.95 12.79 -2.14
C PRO A 176 15.67 13.81 -1.03
N GLU A 177 16.71 14.50 -0.52
CA GLU A 177 16.57 15.51 0.52
C GLU A 177 15.90 16.79 0.02
N GLN A 178 16.13 17.17 -1.25
CA GLN A 178 15.46 18.31 -1.88
C GLN A 178 13.99 18.00 -2.11
N ALA A 179 13.70 16.87 -2.76
CA ALA A 179 12.35 16.40 -3.03
C ALA A 179 11.52 16.23 -1.75
N ALA A 180 12.12 15.70 -0.67
CA ALA A 180 11.45 15.58 0.61
C ALA A 180 11.06 16.94 1.21
N ARG A 181 11.94 17.96 1.13
CA ARG A 181 11.62 19.31 1.60
C ARG A 181 10.53 19.97 0.76
N SER A 182 10.60 19.82 -0.56
CA SER A 182 9.60 20.36 -1.49
C SER A 182 8.23 19.71 -1.26
N PHE A 183 8.20 18.37 -1.16
CA PHE A 183 7.01 17.59 -0.83
C PHE A 183 6.33 18.06 0.47
N ILE A 184 7.10 18.19 1.56
CA ILE A 184 6.57 18.62 2.86
C ILE A 184 6.01 20.05 2.77
N THR A 185 6.74 20.95 2.12
CA THR A 185 6.33 22.36 1.99
C THR A 185 5.02 22.49 1.22
N GLU A 186 4.90 21.75 0.11
CA GLU A 186 3.72 21.79 -0.75
C GLU A 186 2.51 21.16 -0.09
N LEU A 187 2.65 19.97 0.49
CA LEU A 187 1.56 19.30 1.20
C LEU A 187 1.05 20.14 2.38
N GLN A 188 1.96 20.81 3.10
CA GLN A 188 1.56 21.69 4.20
C GLN A 188 0.70 22.87 3.70
N ALA A 189 1.02 23.45 2.54
CA ALA A 189 0.24 24.52 1.96
C ALA A 189 -1.19 24.07 1.60
N GLU A 190 -1.36 22.85 1.06
CA GLU A 190 -2.69 22.29 0.77
C GLU A 190 -3.52 22.06 2.04
N ILE A 191 -2.88 21.57 3.11
CA ILE A 191 -3.54 21.39 4.42
C ILE A 191 -3.93 22.74 5.02
N ASP A 192 -3.06 23.74 4.95
CA ASP A 192 -3.31 25.06 5.52
C ASP A 192 -4.40 25.84 4.77
N GLY A 193 -4.62 25.52 3.49
CA GLY A 193 -5.61 26.17 2.62
C GLY A 193 -7.03 25.59 2.71
N ALA A 194 -7.23 24.48 3.44
CA ALA A 194 -8.46 23.68 3.40
C ALA A 194 -9.48 23.96 4.51
#